data_AF-A0A1G7H4F2-F1
#
_entry.id   AF-A0A1G7H4F2-F1
#
_cell.length_a   1.000
_cell.length_b   1.000
_cell.length_c   1.000
_cell.angle_alpha   90.00
_cell.angle_beta   90.00
_cell.angle_gamma   90.00
#
_symmetry.space_group_name_H-M   'P 1'
#
loop_
_entity.id
_entity.type
_entity.pdbx_description
1 polymer ?
#
loop_
_entity_poly.entity_id
_entity_poly.type
_entity_poly.pdbx_seq_one_letter_code
_entity_poly.pdbx_strand_id
1 'polypeptide(L)'
;MQYIVNSKTLKKEFSLLCEKYNHYMWAVAWAGNIDKFKLAKILEENAYKIEKLIVGLHFYQTDPSFIECFMDKKGVRFVMQSDGTFHPKVYLFYNSKKDWSAIVGSSNFTTSGFGDNCEANILLSSEDGDLTLFEQIKDSIFEWWKNAESFDQKKLQVYKQNYKNQFQNLKKTTIFKGNNIVSKLELLNWNEFYFWVQQDHRLQARFELLDRAQKCFKDNALFRNMNERERKGFAGLLKSNYESEPNWAFFGTISEFKYRHHLNDPSSKLLHAIDLIPSSGDVTKKQYDAYTKCFINILGRKNPLASISRLLAIKRPDLFVCINKYNKKKIAESFNISKSDFTVENYWNILESFIWNSEWYIEPKGNKKESELKCWKYRVALLDSISYKWIKEY
;
A
#
# COMPACT_ATOMS: atom_id res chain seq x y z
N MET A 1 -29.79 -16.55 -3.70
CA MET A 1 -28.74 -15.51 -3.51
C MET A 1 -28.81 -15.02 -2.07
N GLN A 2 -27.67 -14.86 -1.41
CA GLN A 2 -27.62 -14.41 -0.01
C GLN A 2 -26.50 -13.39 0.21
N TYR A 3 -26.83 -12.26 0.83
CA TYR A 3 -25.83 -11.27 1.30
C TYR A 3 -25.31 -11.67 2.69
N ILE A 4 -23.99 -11.80 2.83
CA ILE A 4 -23.33 -12.33 4.02
C ILE A 4 -22.30 -11.31 4.54
N VAL A 5 -22.65 -10.68 5.65
CA VAL A 5 -21.77 -9.79 6.44
C VAL A 5 -21.35 -10.38 7.78
N ASN A 6 -21.99 -11.49 8.18
CA ASN A 6 -21.72 -12.16 9.45
C ASN A 6 -20.70 -13.27 9.26
N SER A 7 -19.60 -13.23 10.01
CA SER A 7 -18.51 -14.20 9.90
C SER A 7 -18.90 -15.62 10.32
N LYS A 8 -19.84 -15.82 11.25
CA LYS A 8 -20.36 -17.15 11.60
C LYS A 8 -21.12 -17.77 10.43
N THR A 9 -21.98 -16.98 9.77
CA THR A 9 -22.69 -17.41 8.57
C THR A 9 -21.71 -17.74 7.45
N LEU A 10 -20.73 -16.86 7.18
CA LEU A 10 -19.72 -17.10 6.16
C LEU A 10 -18.96 -18.41 6.38
N LYS A 11 -18.45 -18.65 7.60
CA LYS A 11 -17.76 -19.91 7.95
C LYS A 11 -18.64 -21.14 7.74
N LYS A 12 -19.91 -21.05 8.16
CA LYS A 12 -20.87 -22.16 8.04
C LYS A 12 -21.12 -22.48 6.57
N GLU A 13 -21.52 -21.49 5.78
CA GLU A 13 -21.80 -21.68 4.35
C GLU A 13 -20.55 -22.19 3.62
N PHE A 14 -19.38 -21.60 3.86
CA PHE A 14 -18.14 -22.06 3.23
C PHE A 14 -17.81 -23.53 3.54
N SER A 15 -18.03 -23.97 4.78
CA SER A 15 -17.81 -25.38 5.17
C SER A 15 -18.79 -26.32 4.47
N LEU A 16 -20.08 -25.95 4.40
CA LEU A 16 -21.10 -26.71 3.69
C LEU A 16 -20.78 -26.83 2.18
N LEU A 17 -20.24 -25.76 1.58
CA LEU A 17 -19.80 -25.79 0.18
C LEU A 17 -18.61 -26.74 -0.04
N CYS A 18 -17.66 -26.78 0.88
CA CYS A 18 -16.53 -27.73 0.83
C CYS A 18 -17.02 -29.18 0.95
N GLU A 19 -18.06 -29.43 1.74
CA GLU A 19 -18.65 -30.77 1.87
C GLU A 19 -19.43 -31.17 0.61
N LYS A 20 -20.28 -30.28 0.09
CA LYS A 20 -21.22 -30.55 -1.01
C LYS A 20 -20.54 -30.79 -2.37
N TYR A 21 -19.51 -30.01 -2.70
CA TYR A 21 -18.97 -29.94 -4.06
C TYR A 21 -17.66 -30.70 -4.22
N ASN A 22 -17.38 -31.17 -5.44
CA ASN A 22 -16.20 -31.98 -5.77
C ASN A 22 -15.10 -31.20 -6.52
N HIS A 23 -15.39 -30.00 -7.01
CA HIS A 23 -14.42 -29.17 -7.73
C HIS A 23 -14.37 -27.75 -7.17
N TYR A 24 -13.14 -27.27 -6.91
CA TYR A 24 -12.86 -25.93 -6.42
C TYR A 24 -12.07 -25.12 -7.45
N MET A 25 -12.55 -23.91 -7.72
CA MET A 25 -11.85 -22.90 -8.51
C MET A 25 -11.86 -21.58 -7.74
N TRP A 26 -10.74 -21.21 -7.13
CA TRP A 26 -10.65 -20.04 -6.26
C TRP A 26 -9.55 -19.07 -6.72
N ALA A 27 -9.82 -17.79 -6.49
CA ALA A 27 -8.85 -16.71 -6.66
C ALA A 27 -8.93 -15.78 -5.46
N VAL A 28 -7.87 -15.74 -4.66
CA VAL A 28 -7.84 -14.97 -3.41
C VAL A 28 -6.55 -14.17 -3.28
N ALA A 29 -6.68 -12.93 -2.81
CA ALA A 29 -5.52 -12.06 -2.63
C ALA A 29 -4.56 -12.63 -1.59
N TRP A 30 -5.06 -13.06 -0.43
CA TRP A 30 -4.23 -13.57 0.67
C TRP A 30 -4.82 -14.82 1.33
N ALA A 31 -3.94 -15.72 1.76
CA ALA A 31 -4.29 -16.94 2.48
C ALA A 31 -3.61 -17.05 3.87
N GLY A 32 -4.34 -17.57 4.84
CA GLY A 32 -3.94 -17.64 6.25
C GLY A 32 -3.13 -18.89 6.60
N ASN A 33 -2.65 -18.92 7.84
CA ASN A 33 -1.85 -20.01 8.39
C ASN A 33 -2.57 -21.36 8.39
N ILE A 34 -1.91 -22.41 7.91
CA ILE A 34 -2.52 -23.75 7.71
C ILE A 34 -3.00 -24.39 9.02
N ASP A 35 -2.26 -24.20 10.11
CA ASP A 35 -2.52 -24.84 11.41
C ASP A 35 -3.50 -24.04 12.28
N LYS A 36 -3.52 -22.71 12.11
CA LYS A 36 -4.34 -21.80 12.96
C LYS A 36 -5.68 -21.46 12.35
N PHE A 37 -5.80 -21.55 11.02
CA PHE A 37 -7.05 -21.23 10.34
C PHE A 37 -7.80 -22.52 10.00
N LYS A 38 -8.84 -22.83 10.76
CA LYS A 38 -9.62 -24.08 10.64
C LYS A 38 -10.09 -24.39 9.20
N LEU A 39 -10.50 -23.38 8.43
CA LEU A 39 -10.92 -23.59 7.04
C LEU A 39 -9.74 -23.91 6.11
N ALA A 40 -8.53 -23.42 6.39
CA ALA A 40 -7.34 -23.82 5.64
C ALA A 40 -7.01 -25.30 5.85
N LYS A 41 -7.21 -25.81 7.08
CA LYS A 41 -7.09 -27.25 7.35
C LYS A 41 -8.11 -28.08 6.57
N ILE A 42 -9.36 -27.62 6.52
CA ILE A 42 -10.41 -28.27 5.70
C ILE A 42 -10.02 -28.27 4.21
N LEU A 43 -9.45 -27.17 3.70
CA LEU A 43 -8.96 -27.11 2.33
C LEU A 43 -7.82 -28.10 2.08
N GLU A 44 -6.88 -28.24 3.03
CA GLU A 44 -5.78 -29.21 2.94
C GLU A 44 -6.30 -30.66 2.85
N GLU A 45 -7.25 -31.02 3.71
CA GLU A 45 -7.91 -32.34 3.71
C GLU A 45 -8.68 -32.59 2.40
N ASN A 46 -9.20 -31.53 1.79
CA ASN A 46 -9.93 -31.56 0.53
C ASN A 46 -9.07 -31.14 -0.68
N ALA A 47 -7.74 -31.16 -0.58
CA ALA A 47 -6.87 -30.64 -1.64
C ALA A 47 -7.04 -31.36 -2.99
N TYR A 48 -7.51 -32.61 -2.98
CA TYR A 48 -7.82 -33.38 -4.19
C TYR A 48 -8.99 -32.82 -5.01
N LYS A 49 -9.84 -31.99 -4.41
CA LYS A 49 -10.95 -31.28 -5.07
C LYS A 49 -10.51 -29.98 -5.75
N ILE A 50 -9.26 -29.52 -5.52
CA ILE A 50 -8.75 -28.28 -6.10
C ILE A 50 -8.44 -28.48 -7.58
N GLU A 51 -9.22 -27.83 -8.44
CA GLU A 51 -8.89 -27.72 -9.86
C GLU A 51 -7.97 -26.53 -10.11
N LYS A 52 -8.31 -25.37 -9.55
CA LYS A 52 -7.51 -24.13 -9.63
C LYS A 52 -7.61 -23.34 -8.35
N LEU A 53 -6.48 -23.06 -7.74
CA LEU A 53 -6.36 -22.16 -6.61
C LEU A 53 -5.26 -21.15 -6.91
N ILE A 54 -5.62 -19.89 -6.99
CA ILE A 54 -4.70 -18.78 -7.24
C ILE A 54 -4.60 -17.96 -5.97
N VAL A 55 -3.39 -17.81 -5.45
CA VAL A 55 -3.13 -17.06 -4.22
C VAL A 55 -2.16 -15.92 -4.49
N GLY A 56 -2.56 -14.70 -4.12
CA GLY A 56 -1.68 -13.55 -4.17
C GLY A 56 -0.60 -13.60 -3.10
N LEU A 57 0.58 -13.09 -3.45
CA LEU A 57 1.74 -12.95 -2.58
C LEU A 57 2.11 -11.48 -2.35
N HIS A 58 1.27 -10.56 -2.84
CA HIS A 58 1.43 -9.12 -2.65
C HIS A 58 1.50 -8.78 -1.16
N PHE A 59 2.41 -7.86 -0.85
CA PHE A 59 2.67 -7.37 0.50
C PHE A 59 3.08 -8.45 1.50
N TYR A 60 3.50 -9.64 1.07
CA TYR A 60 3.87 -10.73 1.96
C TYR A 60 2.79 -11.11 3.00
N GLN A 61 1.50 -10.91 2.67
CA GLN A 61 0.40 -11.15 3.61
C GLN A 61 -0.01 -12.63 3.71
N THR A 62 0.21 -13.41 2.64
CA THR A 62 -0.07 -14.86 2.66
C THR A 62 0.91 -15.56 3.59
N ASP A 63 0.40 -16.37 4.52
CA ASP A 63 1.23 -17.10 5.47
C ASP A 63 2.12 -18.14 4.75
N PRO A 64 3.44 -18.20 5.02
CA PRO A 64 4.34 -19.12 4.34
C PRO A 64 4.00 -20.60 4.54
N SER A 65 3.33 -20.96 5.65
CA SER A 65 2.87 -22.34 5.88
C SER A 65 1.80 -22.76 4.85
N PHE A 66 0.97 -21.83 4.41
CA PHE A 66 0.01 -22.07 3.34
C PHE A 66 0.73 -22.37 2.03
N ILE A 67 1.73 -21.54 1.70
CA ILE A 67 2.52 -21.71 0.47
C ILE A 67 3.22 -23.06 0.50
N GLU A 68 3.88 -23.39 1.61
CA GLU A 68 4.60 -24.66 1.79
C GLU A 68 3.69 -25.89 1.67
N CYS A 69 2.47 -25.82 2.21
CA CYS A 69 1.48 -26.89 2.11
C CYS A 69 1.02 -27.14 0.66
N PHE A 70 0.87 -26.07 -0.14
CA PHE A 70 0.20 -26.15 -1.45
C PHE A 70 1.11 -25.98 -2.67
N MET A 71 2.37 -25.56 -2.51
CA MET A 71 3.26 -25.22 -3.64
C MET A 71 3.53 -26.35 -4.64
N ASP A 72 3.52 -27.60 -4.16
CA ASP A 72 3.75 -28.78 -5.01
C ASP A 72 2.46 -29.34 -5.64
N LYS A 73 1.31 -28.71 -5.37
CA LYS A 73 0.01 -29.15 -5.91
C LYS A 73 -0.19 -28.56 -7.30
N LYS A 74 -0.38 -29.43 -8.31
CA LYS A 74 -0.58 -29.02 -9.72
C LYS A 74 -1.73 -28.01 -9.92
N GLY A 75 -2.78 -28.09 -9.11
CA GLY A 75 -3.94 -27.20 -9.13
C GLY A 75 -3.74 -25.88 -8.38
N VAL A 76 -2.53 -25.56 -7.90
CA VAL A 76 -2.26 -24.35 -7.12
C VAL A 76 -1.17 -23.51 -7.78
N ARG A 77 -1.40 -22.20 -7.87
CA ARG A 77 -0.45 -21.21 -8.39
C ARG A 77 -0.48 -19.93 -7.58
N PHE A 78 0.57 -19.14 -7.72
CA PHE A 78 0.79 -17.93 -6.95
C PHE A 78 1.04 -16.73 -7.85
N VAL A 79 0.62 -15.55 -7.39
CA VAL A 79 0.82 -14.28 -8.08
C VAL A 79 1.68 -13.37 -7.20
N MET A 80 2.94 -13.17 -7.58
CA MET A 80 3.88 -12.31 -6.85
C MET A 80 4.04 -10.93 -7.49
N GLN A 81 3.97 -10.84 -8.82
CA GLN A 81 4.19 -9.60 -9.57
C GLN A 81 3.19 -9.50 -10.72
N SER A 82 2.22 -8.62 -10.56
CA SER A 82 1.41 -8.06 -11.65
C SER A 82 1.65 -6.55 -11.70
N ASP A 83 1.32 -5.88 -12.81
CA ASP A 83 1.36 -4.42 -12.96
C ASP A 83 0.31 -3.68 -12.08
N GLY A 84 0.00 -4.24 -10.90
CA GLY A 84 -1.02 -3.85 -9.95
C GLY A 84 -1.21 -4.94 -8.88
N THR A 85 -2.04 -4.68 -7.86
CA THR A 85 -2.30 -5.65 -6.78
C THR A 85 -3.28 -6.73 -7.23
N PHE A 86 -2.87 -8.01 -7.17
CA PHE A 86 -3.79 -9.12 -7.32
C PHE A 86 -4.73 -9.19 -6.11
N HIS A 87 -5.96 -8.69 -6.26
CA HIS A 87 -6.89 -8.51 -5.15
C HIS A 87 -8.28 -9.21 -5.24
N PRO A 88 -8.53 -10.24 -6.06
CA PRO A 88 -9.82 -10.92 -6.06
C PRO A 88 -10.06 -11.67 -4.73
N LYS A 89 -11.34 -11.92 -4.40
CA LYS A 89 -11.79 -12.88 -3.39
C LYS A 89 -13.01 -13.62 -3.93
N VAL A 90 -12.74 -14.64 -4.73
CA VAL A 90 -13.73 -15.44 -5.44
C VAL A 90 -13.51 -16.90 -5.08
N TYR A 91 -14.57 -17.56 -4.61
CA TYR A 91 -14.56 -18.96 -4.23
C TYR A 91 -15.66 -19.70 -4.99
N LEU A 92 -15.34 -20.32 -6.12
CA LEU A 92 -16.28 -21.14 -6.90
C LEU A 92 -16.17 -22.61 -6.48
N PHE A 93 -17.33 -23.22 -6.26
CA PHE A 93 -17.52 -24.63 -5.91
C PHE A 93 -18.52 -25.24 -6.88
N TYR A 94 -18.24 -26.41 -7.46
CA TYR A 94 -19.14 -26.99 -8.43
C TYR A 94 -19.01 -28.51 -8.61
N ASN A 95 -20.09 -29.12 -9.14
CA ASN A 95 -20.11 -30.47 -9.69
C ASN A 95 -20.42 -30.45 -11.19
N SER A 96 -21.21 -29.47 -11.65
CA SER A 96 -21.53 -29.25 -13.07
C SER A 96 -21.95 -27.80 -13.32
N LYS A 97 -22.17 -27.43 -14.59
CA LYS A 97 -22.71 -26.09 -14.95
C LYS A 97 -24.08 -25.79 -14.31
N LYS A 98 -24.83 -26.81 -13.90
CA LYS A 98 -26.16 -26.69 -13.28
C LYS A 98 -26.16 -26.93 -11.76
N ASP A 99 -25.00 -27.27 -11.18
CA ASP A 99 -24.85 -27.49 -9.74
C ASP A 99 -23.54 -26.86 -9.29
N TRP A 100 -23.63 -25.58 -8.92
CA TRP A 100 -22.51 -24.76 -8.50
C TRP A 100 -22.95 -23.71 -7.47
N SER A 101 -21.98 -23.20 -6.72
CA SER A 101 -22.14 -22.04 -5.87
C SER A 101 -20.85 -21.24 -5.81
N ALA A 102 -20.97 -19.92 -5.68
CA ALA A 102 -19.82 -19.02 -5.59
C ALA A 102 -20.00 -18.04 -4.44
N ILE A 103 -18.92 -17.80 -3.70
CA ILE A 103 -18.83 -16.67 -2.77
C ILE A 103 -17.93 -15.61 -3.42
N VAL A 104 -18.46 -14.40 -3.56
CA VAL A 104 -17.73 -13.23 -4.09
C VAL A 104 -17.90 -12.07 -3.12
N GLY A 105 -16.80 -11.42 -2.75
CA GLY A 105 -16.87 -10.33 -1.77
C GLY A 105 -15.52 -9.77 -1.38
N SER A 106 -15.44 -9.29 -0.14
CA SER A 106 -14.24 -8.68 0.43
C SER A 106 -13.35 -9.67 1.22
N SER A 107 -13.88 -10.83 1.61
CA SER A 107 -13.22 -11.75 2.56
C SER A 107 -12.04 -12.50 1.95
N ASN A 108 -10.83 -12.19 2.40
CA ASN A 108 -9.64 -13.00 2.11
C ASN A 108 -9.68 -14.34 2.87
N PHE A 109 -8.92 -15.33 2.41
CA PHE A 109 -8.91 -16.69 2.97
C PHE A 109 -8.02 -16.78 4.21
N THR A 110 -8.34 -15.99 5.22
CA THR A 110 -7.57 -15.84 6.45
C THR A 110 -8.46 -15.94 7.68
N THR A 111 -7.87 -16.15 8.87
CA THR A 111 -8.61 -16.14 10.13
C THR A 111 -9.42 -14.86 10.33
N SER A 112 -8.85 -13.70 9.98
CA SER A 112 -9.51 -12.39 10.12
C SER A 112 -10.57 -12.15 9.05
N GLY A 113 -10.29 -12.50 7.79
CA GLY A 113 -11.28 -12.35 6.69
C GLY A 113 -12.49 -13.27 6.87
N PHE A 114 -12.34 -14.40 7.54
CA PHE A 114 -13.46 -15.24 7.95
C PHE A 114 -13.88 -14.97 9.40
N GLY A 115 -13.37 -13.96 10.08
CA GLY A 115 -13.49 -13.78 11.53
C GLY A 115 -13.90 -12.37 11.92
N ASP A 116 -12.92 -11.60 12.39
CA ASP A 116 -13.16 -10.33 13.09
C ASP A 116 -13.30 -9.12 12.14
N ASN A 117 -12.94 -9.27 10.86
CA ASN A 117 -13.07 -8.18 9.89
C ASN A 117 -14.54 -7.87 9.59
N CYS A 118 -14.83 -6.60 9.33
CA CYS A 118 -16.08 -6.17 8.70
C CYS A 118 -16.04 -6.51 7.21
N GLU A 119 -16.69 -7.60 6.82
CA GLU A 119 -16.68 -8.11 5.45
C GLU A 119 -18.07 -8.07 4.82
N ALA A 120 -18.12 -7.95 3.50
CA ALA A 120 -19.34 -7.99 2.71
C ALA A 120 -19.17 -8.99 1.57
N ASN A 121 -20.03 -10.01 1.54
CA ASN A 121 -19.98 -11.07 0.54
C ASN A 121 -21.38 -11.38 -0.01
N ILE A 122 -21.42 -11.92 -1.21
CA ILE A 122 -22.62 -12.50 -1.80
C ILE A 122 -22.35 -13.98 -2.06
N LEU A 123 -23.26 -14.82 -1.61
CA LEU A 123 -23.36 -16.23 -1.99
C LEU A 123 -24.36 -16.37 -3.14
N LEU A 124 -23.85 -16.87 -4.26
CA LEU A 124 -24.58 -17.15 -5.49
C LEU A 124 -24.67 -18.66 -5.70
N SER A 125 -25.74 -19.10 -6.35
CA SER A 125 -25.94 -20.49 -6.75
C SER A 125 -26.36 -20.59 -8.21
N SER A 126 -26.44 -21.81 -8.74
CA SER A 126 -27.01 -22.10 -10.06
C SER A 126 -28.44 -21.61 -10.27
N GLU A 127 -29.19 -21.30 -9.19
CA GLU A 127 -30.56 -20.77 -9.26
C GLU A 127 -30.59 -19.23 -9.41
N ASP A 128 -29.47 -18.55 -9.16
CA ASP A 128 -29.39 -17.08 -9.10
C ASP A 128 -28.89 -16.42 -10.38
N GLY A 129 -28.34 -17.21 -11.31
CA GLY A 129 -27.72 -16.73 -12.54
C GLY A 129 -28.49 -17.14 -13.79
N ASP A 130 -28.28 -16.39 -14.87
CA ASP A 130 -28.56 -16.93 -16.20
C ASP A 130 -27.60 -18.09 -16.53
N LEU A 131 -27.81 -18.75 -17.67
CA LEU A 131 -26.98 -19.89 -18.10
C LEU A 131 -25.49 -19.53 -18.33
N THR A 132 -25.12 -18.26 -18.26
CA THR A 132 -23.76 -17.77 -18.56
C THR A 132 -22.95 -17.41 -17.32
N LEU A 133 -23.58 -17.10 -16.18
CA LEU A 133 -22.88 -16.62 -14.98
C LEU A 133 -21.80 -17.59 -14.48
N PHE A 134 -22.07 -18.89 -14.52
CA PHE A 134 -21.07 -19.91 -14.18
C PHE A 134 -19.81 -19.79 -15.04
N GLU A 135 -19.97 -19.65 -16.36
CA GLU A 135 -18.85 -19.52 -17.29
C GLU A 135 -18.12 -18.19 -17.07
N GLN A 136 -18.81 -17.09 -16.83
CA GLN A 136 -18.18 -15.79 -16.56
C GLN A 136 -17.25 -15.83 -15.33
N ILE A 137 -17.71 -16.45 -14.23
CA ILE A 137 -16.89 -16.61 -13.01
C ILE A 137 -15.69 -17.53 -13.31
N LYS A 138 -15.94 -18.66 -13.99
CA LYS A 138 -14.92 -19.64 -14.35
C LYS A 138 -13.86 -19.04 -15.26
N ASP A 139 -14.26 -18.30 -16.29
CA ASP A 139 -13.40 -17.61 -17.25
C ASP A 139 -12.53 -16.54 -16.59
N SER A 140 -13.09 -15.77 -15.65
CA SER A 140 -12.32 -14.80 -14.86
C SER A 140 -11.17 -15.46 -14.11
N ILE A 141 -11.44 -16.61 -13.48
CA ILE A 141 -10.43 -17.39 -12.78
C ILE A 141 -9.41 -17.97 -13.75
N PHE A 142 -9.83 -18.43 -14.93
CA PHE A 142 -8.91 -18.89 -15.98
C PHE A 142 -7.97 -17.79 -16.47
N GLU A 143 -8.46 -16.57 -16.69
CA GLU A 143 -7.62 -15.44 -17.09
C GLU A 143 -6.58 -15.11 -16.01
N TRP A 144 -6.98 -15.10 -14.74
CA TRP A 144 -6.03 -14.93 -13.64
C TRP A 144 -5.03 -16.09 -13.53
N TRP A 145 -5.46 -17.31 -13.81
CA TRP A 145 -4.60 -18.51 -13.77
C TRP A 145 -3.45 -18.43 -14.79
N LYS A 146 -3.70 -17.84 -15.97
CA LYS A 146 -2.67 -17.66 -17.01
C LYS A 146 -1.49 -16.81 -16.53
N ASN A 147 -1.77 -15.83 -15.68
CA ASN A 147 -0.77 -14.92 -15.11
C ASN A 147 -0.18 -15.40 -13.77
N ALA A 148 -0.67 -16.52 -13.25
CA ALA A 148 -0.16 -17.13 -12.03
C ALA A 148 0.93 -18.15 -12.35
N GLU A 149 1.91 -18.29 -11.44
CA GLU A 149 3.07 -19.15 -11.64
C GLU A 149 3.13 -20.27 -10.58
N SER A 150 3.82 -21.36 -10.92
CA SER A 150 4.27 -22.32 -9.91
C SER A 150 5.31 -21.69 -9.00
N PHE A 151 5.35 -22.16 -7.75
CA PHE A 151 6.23 -21.66 -6.73
C PHE A 151 7.24 -22.73 -6.35
N ASP A 152 8.53 -22.41 -6.39
CA ASP A 152 9.59 -23.37 -6.05
C ASP A 152 10.19 -23.09 -4.67
N GLN A 153 11.04 -24.01 -4.21
CA GLN A 153 11.63 -23.92 -2.88
C GLN A 153 12.53 -22.69 -2.72
N LYS A 154 13.19 -22.22 -3.79
CA LYS A 154 14.04 -21.02 -3.74
C LYS A 154 13.17 -19.77 -3.56
N LYS A 155 12.08 -19.64 -4.33
CA LYS A 155 11.08 -18.57 -4.20
C LYS A 155 10.47 -18.58 -2.79
N LEU A 156 10.18 -19.76 -2.22
CA LEU A 156 9.68 -19.89 -0.85
C LEU A 156 10.67 -19.39 0.20
N GLN A 157 11.96 -19.71 0.10
CA GLN A 157 12.94 -19.20 1.07
C GLN A 157 13.05 -17.67 1.01
N VAL A 158 13.08 -17.09 -0.19
CA VAL A 158 13.06 -15.62 -0.37
C VAL A 158 11.78 -15.01 0.22
N TYR A 159 10.64 -15.62 -0.06
CA TYR A 159 9.36 -15.17 0.50
C TYR A 159 9.32 -15.27 2.02
N LYS A 160 9.77 -16.39 2.61
CA LYS A 160 9.88 -16.58 4.07
C LYS A 160 10.76 -15.50 4.70
N GLN A 161 11.86 -15.11 4.06
CA GLN A 161 12.71 -14.03 4.55
C GLN A 161 11.99 -12.69 4.52
N ASN A 162 11.31 -12.36 3.42
CA ASN A 162 10.59 -11.09 3.29
C ASN A 162 9.34 -11.02 4.19
N TYR A 163 8.61 -12.12 4.33
CA TYR A 163 7.53 -12.31 5.30
C TYR A 163 8.06 -12.09 6.71
N LYS A 164 9.14 -12.77 7.11
CA LYS A 164 9.77 -12.54 8.42
C LYS A 164 10.21 -11.10 8.59
N ASN A 165 10.78 -10.45 7.57
CA ASN A 165 11.20 -9.05 7.66
C ASN A 165 10.00 -8.12 7.84
N GLN A 166 8.88 -8.36 7.16
CA GLN A 166 7.63 -7.66 7.40
C GLN A 166 7.18 -7.85 8.85
N PHE A 167 7.13 -9.10 9.34
CA PHE A 167 6.71 -9.39 10.72
C PHE A 167 7.73 -8.98 11.79
N GLN A 168 9.02 -8.88 11.48
CA GLN A 168 10.07 -8.39 12.40
C GLN A 168 10.10 -6.87 12.44
N ASN A 169 9.78 -6.21 11.33
CA ASN A 169 9.48 -4.79 11.31
C ASN A 169 8.16 -4.49 12.03
N LEU A 170 7.16 -5.39 11.95
CA LEU A 170 5.92 -5.39 12.74
C LEU A 170 6.13 -5.81 14.22
N LYS A 171 7.18 -6.59 14.54
CA LYS A 171 7.52 -7.04 15.91
C LYS A 171 8.46 -6.09 16.64
N LYS A 172 9.33 -5.36 15.93
CA LYS A 172 10.01 -4.19 16.50
C LYS A 172 9.02 -3.06 16.83
N THR A 173 7.86 -3.03 16.17
CA THR A 173 6.68 -2.22 16.50
C THR A 173 5.73 -2.89 17.51
N THR A 174 5.81 -4.21 17.76
CA THR A 174 4.95 -4.95 18.71
C THR A 174 5.66 -5.58 19.92
N ILE A 175 6.83 -5.09 20.34
CA ILE A 175 7.24 -5.20 21.75
C ILE A 175 6.64 -4.00 22.51
N PHE A 176 5.33 -3.97 22.68
CA PHE A 176 4.66 -3.28 23.79
C PHE A 176 3.31 -3.96 24.04
N LYS A 177 3.36 -5.19 24.59
CA LYS A 177 2.24 -5.70 25.38
C LYS A 177 2.31 -5.02 26.74
N GLY A 178 1.52 -3.97 26.89
CA GLY A 178 1.29 -3.23 28.13
C GLY A 178 0.37 -2.06 27.82
N ASN A 179 -0.94 -2.31 27.90
CA ASN A 179 -2.06 -1.36 27.76
C ASN A 179 -2.17 -0.61 26.41
N ASN A 180 -3.26 -0.90 25.69
CA ASN A 180 -3.88 -0.14 24.60
C ASN A 180 -3.18 1.18 24.18
N ILE A 181 -2.43 1.17 23.07
CA ILE A 181 -2.41 2.29 22.11
C ILE A 181 -2.25 1.68 20.71
N VAL A 182 -3.34 1.63 19.96
CA VAL A 182 -3.28 1.53 18.49
C VAL A 182 -2.79 2.89 17.97
N SER A 183 -2.02 2.89 16.89
CA SER A 183 -1.34 4.08 16.38
C SER A 183 -2.35 5.20 15.99
N LYS A 184 -2.12 6.44 16.48
CA LYS A 184 -3.08 7.56 16.36
C LYS A 184 -3.26 8.08 14.92
N LEU A 185 -2.40 7.71 13.96
CA LEU A 185 -2.54 8.09 12.54
C LEU A 185 -3.12 6.98 11.64
N GLU A 186 -2.92 5.70 11.93
CA GLU A 186 -3.55 4.61 11.13
C GLU A 186 -5.05 4.51 11.38
N LEU A 187 -5.49 4.88 12.59
CA LEU A 187 -6.89 4.87 13.00
C LEU A 187 -7.71 6.07 12.53
N LEU A 188 -7.07 7.12 11.99
CA LEU A 188 -7.84 8.28 11.55
C LEU A 188 -8.71 7.88 10.37
N ASN A 189 -10.01 8.11 10.50
CA ASN A 189 -10.86 8.21 9.33
C ASN A 189 -10.58 9.53 8.58
N TRP A 190 -11.14 9.67 7.39
CA TRP A 190 -10.92 10.86 6.57
C TRP A 190 -11.31 12.18 7.27
N ASN A 191 -12.42 12.20 8.00
CA ASN A 191 -12.92 13.43 8.63
C ASN A 191 -11.96 13.90 9.73
N GLU A 192 -11.41 12.98 10.51
CA GLU A 192 -10.43 13.30 11.55
C GLU A 192 -9.10 13.74 10.93
N PHE A 193 -8.61 13.05 9.90
CA PHE A 193 -7.42 13.47 9.17
C PHE A 193 -7.58 14.89 8.63
N TYR A 194 -8.70 15.16 7.93
CA TYR A 194 -9.01 16.46 7.37
C TYR A 194 -9.08 17.53 8.46
N PHE A 195 -9.77 17.27 9.57
CA PHE A 195 -9.83 18.16 10.73
C PHE A 195 -8.42 18.53 11.23
N TRP A 196 -7.54 17.55 11.41
CA TRP A 196 -6.18 17.79 11.89
C TRP A 196 -5.33 18.58 10.92
N VAL A 197 -5.49 18.38 9.61
CA VAL A 197 -4.82 19.21 8.60
C VAL A 197 -5.29 20.66 8.71
N GLN A 198 -6.61 20.89 8.82
CA GLN A 198 -7.23 22.22 8.90
C GLN A 198 -6.75 23.06 10.09
N GLN A 199 -6.26 22.45 11.17
CA GLN A 199 -5.70 23.21 12.30
C GLN A 199 -4.41 24.00 11.94
N ASP A 200 -3.88 23.87 10.71
CA ASP A 200 -2.58 24.46 10.34
C ASP A 200 -2.85 25.86 9.85
N HIS A 201 -2.57 26.83 10.70
CA HIS A 201 -2.66 28.25 10.35
C HIS A 201 -1.85 28.63 9.10
N ARG A 202 -0.92 27.75 8.64
CA ARG A 202 -0.14 27.92 7.41
C ARG A 202 -0.56 26.98 6.27
N LEU A 203 -1.71 26.32 6.38
CA LEU A 203 -2.19 25.36 5.39
C LEU A 203 -2.27 25.97 3.99
N GLN A 204 -2.73 27.21 3.89
CA GLN A 204 -2.85 27.91 2.62
C GLN A 204 -1.49 28.11 1.93
N ALA A 205 -0.47 28.54 2.66
CA ALA A 205 0.87 28.70 2.11
C ALA A 205 1.53 27.36 1.71
N ARG A 206 1.19 26.26 2.42
CA ARG A 206 1.59 24.90 1.99
C ARG A 206 0.92 24.50 0.69
N PHE A 207 -0.36 24.80 0.54
CA PHE A 207 -1.11 24.56 -0.69
C PHE A 207 -0.53 25.33 -1.87
N GLU A 208 -0.16 26.60 -1.69
CA GLU A 208 0.46 27.41 -2.75
C GLU A 208 1.79 26.82 -3.24
N LEU A 209 2.65 26.36 -2.33
CA LEU A 209 3.89 25.69 -2.71
C LEU A 209 3.62 24.41 -3.51
N LEU A 210 2.67 23.59 -3.07
CA LEU A 210 2.31 22.35 -3.76
C LEU A 210 1.63 22.62 -5.11
N ASP A 211 0.71 23.58 -5.19
CA ASP A 211 0.08 23.98 -6.46
C ASP A 211 1.12 24.46 -7.46
N ARG A 212 2.07 25.30 -7.01
CA ARG A 212 3.18 25.76 -7.85
C ARG A 212 4.02 24.59 -8.34
N ALA A 213 4.37 23.65 -7.46
CA ALA A 213 5.11 22.45 -7.84
C ALA A 213 4.36 21.62 -8.88
N GLN A 214 3.08 21.33 -8.64
CA GLN A 214 2.25 20.54 -9.54
C GLN A 214 2.09 21.21 -10.91
N LYS A 215 1.93 22.54 -10.94
CA LYS A 215 1.94 23.30 -12.19
C LYS A 215 3.27 23.15 -12.92
N CYS A 216 4.40 23.35 -12.23
CA CYS A 216 5.72 23.25 -12.85
C CYS A 216 5.99 21.83 -13.41
N PHE A 217 5.64 20.77 -12.68
CA PHE A 217 5.79 19.39 -13.15
C PHE A 217 4.84 19.02 -14.30
N LYS A 218 3.72 19.74 -14.45
CA LYS A 218 2.82 19.58 -15.59
C LYS A 218 3.35 20.33 -16.82
N ASP A 219 3.83 21.55 -16.63
CA ASP A 219 4.29 22.43 -17.71
C ASP A 219 5.68 22.04 -18.24
N ASN A 220 6.44 21.23 -17.48
CA ASN A 220 7.79 20.80 -17.85
C ASN A 220 7.89 19.28 -17.87
N ALA A 221 8.21 18.71 -19.04
CA ALA A 221 8.41 17.27 -19.20
C ALA A 221 9.59 16.73 -18.37
N LEU A 222 10.63 17.54 -18.14
CA LEU A 222 11.83 17.17 -17.39
C LEU A 222 12.11 18.19 -16.29
N PHE A 223 12.54 17.71 -15.11
CA PHE A 223 12.84 18.59 -13.97
C PHE A 223 13.95 19.59 -14.28
N ARG A 224 14.93 19.22 -15.13
CA ARG A 224 16.00 20.12 -15.57
C ARG A 224 15.51 21.33 -16.36
N ASN A 225 14.32 21.26 -16.97
CA ASN A 225 13.75 22.34 -17.78
C ASN A 225 13.07 23.43 -16.94
N MET A 226 12.70 23.13 -15.69
CA MET A 226 12.16 24.14 -14.77
C MET A 226 13.19 25.24 -14.50
N ASN A 227 12.76 26.47 -14.20
CA ASN A 227 13.74 27.53 -13.89
C ASN A 227 14.54 27.23 -12.62
N GLU A 228 15.73 27.82 -12.53
CA GLU A 228 16.68 27.53 -11.46
C GLU A 228 16.11 27.81 -10.05
N ARG A 229 15.33 28.88 -9.91
CA ARG A 229 14.71 29.26 -8.63
C ARG A 229 13.72 28.20 -8.17
N GLU A 230 12.88 27.70 -9.07
CA GLU A 230 11.92 26.62 -8.79
C GLU A 230 12.61 25.31 -8.46
N ARG A 231 13.61 24.89 -9.25
CA ARG A 231 14.39 23.67 -8.95
C ARG A 231 14.99 23.74 -7.56
N LYS A 232 15.63 24.86 -7.22
CA LYS A 232 16.22 25.09 -5.89
C LYS A 232 15.16 25.11 -4.79
N GLY A 233 14.02 25.76 -5.04
CA GLY A 233 12.93 25.87 -4.08
C GLY A 233 12.28 24.52 -3.76
N PHE A 234 11.88 23.76 -4.79
CA PHE A 234 11.30 22.42 -4.64
C PHE A 234 12.29 21.44 -3.99
N ALA A 235 13.57 21.56 -4.30
CA ALA A 235 14.62 20.80 -3.65
C ALA A 235 14.88 21.17 -2.17
N GLY A 236 14.30 22.27 -1.67
CA GLY A 236 14.51 22.75 -0.30
C GLY A 236 15.83 23.48 -0.08
N LEU A 237 16.47 23.99 -1.14
CA LEU A 237 17.77 24.67 -1.10
C LEU A 237 17.68 26.17 -0.86
N LEU A 238 16.49 26.74 -0.99
CA LEU A 238 16.22 28.14 -0.69
C LEU A 238 15.78 28.27 0.77
N LYS A 239 16.41 29.20 1.47
CA LYS A 239 15.91 29.67 2.77
C LYS A 239 14.86 30.74 2.50
N SER A 240 13.78 30.71 3.26
CA SER A 240 12.72 31.70 3.27
C SER A 240 12.32 31.97 4.72
N ASN A 241 11.94 33.20 5.03
CA ASN A 241 11.19 33.51 6.25
C ASN A 241 9.73 33.06 6.06
N TYR A 242 8.99 32.95 7.17
CA TYR A 242 7.61 32.45 7.12
C TYR A 242 6.65 33.33 6.31
N GLU A 243 7.05 34.56 6.04
CA GLU A 243 6.27 35.61 5.37
C GLU A 243 6.56 35.75 3.87
N SER A 244 7.57 35.05 3.31
CA SER A 244 7.82 35.14 1.87
C SER A 244 6.87 34.24 1.08
N GLU A 245 6.35 34.71 -0.04
CA GLU A 245 5.53 33.91 -0.95
C GLU A 245 6.25 33.55 -2.26
N PRO A 246 6.27 32.26 -2.67
CA PRO A 246 5.93 31.09 -1.86
C PRO A 246 7.04 30.83 -0.81
N ASN A 247 6.66 30.30 0.34
CA ASN A 247 7.61 29.93 1.37
C ASN A 247 8.24 28.57 1.06
N TRP A 248 9.45 28.60 0.49
CA TRP A 248 10.21 27.42 0.07
C TRP A 248 10.62 26.47 1.21
N ALA A 249 10.55 26.93 2.46
CA ALA A 249 10.94 26.15 3.64
C ALA A 249 9.86 25.15 4.10
N PHE A 250 8.60 25.27 3.65
CA PHE A 250 7.58 24.25 3.94
C PHE A 250 8.02 22.90 3.40
N PHE A 251 7.70 21.81 4.12
CA PHE A 251 8.17 20.44 3.92
C PHE A 251 9.69 20.26 3.99
N GLY A 252 10.38 21.10 4.77
CA GLY A 252 11.78 20.92 5.15
C GLY A 252 12.80 21.53 4.18
N THR A 253 13.83 22.16 4.74
CA THR A 253 15.01 22.66 4.01
C THR A 253 16.17 21.67 4.05
N ILE A 254 17.05 21.75 3.07
CA ILE A 254 18.20 20.86 2.90
C ILE A 254 19.48 21.69 2.79
N SER A 255 20.44 21.41 3.67
CA SER A 255 21.74 22.08 3.73
C SER A 255 22.89 21.23 3.18
N GLU A 256 22.62 20.08 2.58
CA GLU A 256 23.64 19.16 2.09
C GLU A 256 24.36 19.71 0.84
N PHE A 257 25.68 19.90 0.94
CA PHE A 257 26.51 20.51 -0.10
C PHE A 257 26.50 19.74 -1.42
N LYS A 258 26.75 18.42 -1.41
CA LYS A 258 26.77 17.60 -2.64
C LYS A 258 25.42 17.62 -3.35
N TYR A 259 24.33 17.52 -2.60
CA TYR A 259 22.97 17.62 -3.12
C TYR A 259 22.72 18.98 -3.79
N ARG A 260 23.13 20.08 -3.14
CA ARG A 260 23.07 21.43 -3.72
C ARG A 260 23.89 21.54 -5.01
N HIS A 261 25.12 21.05 -5.01
CA HIS A 261 26.01 21.08 -6.17
C HIS A 261 25.38 20.38 -7.37
N HIS A 262 24.92 19.13 -7.18
CA HIS A 262 24.30 18.33 -8.24
C HIS A 262 22.94 18.86 -8.73
N LEU A 263 22.22 19.65 -7.95
CA LEU A 263 20.97 20.27 -8.42
C LEU A 263 21.18 21.58 -9.19
N ASN A 264 22.34 22.22 -9.00
CA ASN A 264 22.71 23.43 -9.73
C ASN A 264 23.34 23.11 -11.09
N ASP A 265 23.84 21.90 -11.28
CA ASP A 265 24.42 21.43 -12.54
C ASP A 265 23.35 20.80 -13.45
N PRO A 266 22.98 21.44 -14.59
CA PRO A 266 21.99 20.91 -15.53
C PRO A 266 22.37 19.57 -16.18
N SER A 267 23.66 19.20 -16.16
CA SER A 267 24.17 17.93 -16.70
C SER A 267 24.12 16.79 -15.67
N SER A 268 23.78 17.10 -14.43
CA SER A 268 23.77 16.14 -13.33
C SER A 268 22.74 15.04 -13.53
N LYS A 269 23.20 13.79 -13.36
CA LYS A 269 22.36 12.59 -13.33
C LYS A 269 21.29 12.63 -12.22
N LEU A 270 21.48 13.48 -11.20
CA LEU A 270 20.51 13.65 -10.13
C LEU A 270 19.18 14.25 -10.64
N LEU A 271 19.25 15.14 -11.63
CA LEU A 271 18.04 15.74 -12.23
C LEU A 271 17.25 14.67 -13.01
N HIS A 272 17.94 13.82 -13.76
CA HIS A 272 17.31 12.71 -14.47
C HIS A 272 16.67 11.69 -13.53
N ALA A 273 17.27 11.44 -12.36
CA ALA A 273 16.68 10.54 -11.37
C ALA A 273 15.27 11.01 -10.97
N ILE A 274 15.07 12.32 -10.78
CA ILE A 274 13.76 12.90 -10.41
C ILE A 274 12.69 12.58 -11.46
N ASP A 275 13.08 12.48 -12.73
CA ASP A 275 12.18 12.19 -13.85
C ASP A 275 11.75 10.72 -13.92
N LEU A 276 12.44 9.80 -13.21
CA LEU A 276 12.05 8.39 -13.10
C LEU A 276 10.71 8.20 -12.36
N ILE A 277 10.32 9.17 -11.54
CA ILE A 277 9.05 9.17 -10.81
C ILE A 277 8.03 9.93 -11.64
N PRO A 278 6.92 9.32 -12.10
CA PRO A 278 5.92 10.03 -12.88
C PRO A 278 5.18 11.08 -12.02
N SER A 279 4.78 12.19 -12.63
CA SER A 279 4.05 13.28 -11.96
C SER A 279 2.57 12.97 -11.70
N SER A 280 2.03 11.95 -12.36
CA SER A 280 0.68 11.42 -12.18
C SER A 280 0.63 9.91 -12.42
N GLY A 281 -0.49 9.26 -12.13
CA GLY A 281 -0.66 7.81 -12.27
C GLY A 281 0.09 7.02 -11.20
N ASP A 282 0.37 5.75 -11.46
CA ASP A 282 1.02 4.88 -10.48
C ASP A 282 2.54 5.07 -10.43
N VAL A 283 3.11 4.92 -9.24
CA VAL A 283 4.56 4.85 -9.05
C VAL A 283 4.91 3.42 -8.65
N THR A 284 5.69 2.75 -9.48
CA THR A 284 6.13 1.38 -9.21
C THR A 284 7.31 1.35 -8.24
N LYS A 285 7.45 0.24 -7.51
CA LYS A 285 8.63 -0.02 -6.67
C LYS A 285 9.93 0.05 -7.47
N LYS A 286 9.94 -0.44 -8.72
CA LYS A 286 11.10 -0.38 -9.63
C LYS A 286 11.53 1.06 -9.93
N GLN A 287 10.59 1.97 -10.19
CA GLN A 287 10.88 3.40 -10.40
C GLN A 287 11.44 4.05 -9.13
N TYR A 288 10.84 3.76 -7.97
CA TYR A 288 11.32 4.23 -6.68
C TYR A 288 12.74 3.72 -6.35
N ASP A 289 13.02 2.44 -6.57
CA ASP A 289 14.32 1.84 -6.30
C ASP A 289 15.41 2.41 -7.24
N ALA A 290 15.07 2.65 -8.51
CA ALA A 290 15.97 3.32 -9.45
C ALA A 290 16.27 4.77 -9.02
N TYR A 291 15.24 5.52 -8.60
CA TYR A 291 15.37 6.87 -8.05
C TYR A 291 16.30 6.91 -6.84
N THR A 292 16.03 6.08 -5.83
CA THR A 292 16.80 6.07 -4.58
C THR A 292 18.24 5.60 -4.77
N LYS A 293 18.47 4.60 -5.64
CA LYS A 293 19.81 4.13 -5.99
C LYS A 293 20.66 5.23 -6.62
N CYS A 294 20.09 6.05 -7.51
CA CYS A 294 20.78 7.21 -8.07
C CYS A 294 21.19 8.21 -6.98
N PHE A 295 20.29 8.53 -6.05
CA PHE A 295 20.58 9.45 -4.94
C PHE A 295 21.69 8.93 -4.02
N ILE A 296 21.63 7.66 -3.62
CA ILE A 296 22.65 7.02 -2.77
C ILE A 296 24.02 7.10 -3.44
N ASN A 297 24.09 6.72 -4.72
CA ASN A 297 25.35 6.68 -5.47
C ASN A 297 25.96 8.08 -5.66
N ILE A 298 25.15 9.06 -6.07
CA ILE A 298 25.62 10.42 -6.37
C ILE A 298 26.04 11.15 -5.08
N LEU A 299 25.25 11.02 -4.02
CA LEU A 299 25.56 11.71 -2.75
C LEU A 299 26.65 10.98 -1.96
N GLY A 300 26.90 9.70 -2.24
CA GLY A 300 27.87 8.87 -1.52
C GLY A 300 27.48 8.71 -0.04
N ARG A 301 26.19 8.63 0.24
CA ARG A 301 25.63 8.49 1.60
C ARG A 301 24.78 7.25 1.68
N LYS A 302 24.90 6.52 2.80
CA LYS A 302 24.08 5.32 3.05
C LYS A 302 22.59 5.65 3.21
N ASN A 303 22.24 6.83 3.73
CA ASN A 303 20.85 7.19 4.03
C ASN A 303 20.50 8.67 3.76
N PRO A 304 20.48 9.13 2.49
CA PRO A 304 20.08 10.51 2.13
C PRO A 304 18.55 10.69 2.11
N LEU A 305 17.82 10.12 3.08
CA LEU A 305 16.35 10.06 3.07
C LEU A 305 15.69 11.44 3.07
N ALA A 306 16.27 12.44 3.73
CA ALA A 306 15.71 13.79 3.73
C ALA A 306 15.65 14.39 2.31
N SER A 307 16.70 14.23 1.52
CA SER A 307 16.78 14.68 0.12
C SER A 307 15.85 13.90 -0.81
N ILE A 308 15.79 12.59 -0.61
CA ILE A 308 14.91 11.67 -1.35
C ILE A 308 13.44 12.00 -1.08
N SER A 309 13.02 11.97 0.18
CA SER A 309 11.62 12.15 0.56
C SER A 309 11.10 13.57 0.31
N ARG A 310 11.97 14.58 0.38
CA ARG A 310 11.65 15.97 0.01
C ARG A 310 11.12 16.08 -1.41
N LEU A 311 11.92 15.65 -2.39
CA LEU A 311 11.54 15.78 -3.80
C LEU A 311 10.38 14.86 -4.17
N LEU A 312 10.33 13.65 -3.60
CA LEU A 312 9.19 12.75 -3.76
C LEU A 312 7.89 13.40 -3.27
N ALA A 313 7.87 13.99 -2.07
CA ALA A 313 6.68 14.63 -1.52
C ALA A 313 6.24 15.88 -2.29
N ILE A 314 7.18 16.63 -2.86
CA ILE A 314 6.84 17.81 -3.70
C ILE A 314 6.30 17.38 -5.07
N LYS A 315 6.85 16.30 -5.67
CA LYS A 315 6.41 15.79 -6.98
C LYS A 315 5.10 15.01 -6.89
N ARG A 316 4.97 14.14 -5.90
CA ARG A 316 3.85 13.23 -5.65
C ARG A 316 3.32 13.37 -4.22
N PRO A 317 2.72 14.54 -3.90
CA PRO A 317 2.21 14.85 -2.57
C PRO A 317 1.03 13.97 -2.14
N ASP A 318 0.43 13.25 -3.08
CA ASP A 318 -0.59 12.24 -2.85
C ASP A 318 -0.02 10.91 -2.35
N LEU A 319 1.28 10.64 -2.56
CA LEU A 319 1.92 9.36 -2.21
C LEU A 319 3.02 9.46 -1.17
N PHE A 320 3.75 10.57 -1.12
CA PHE A 320 4.98 10.67 -0.32
C PHE A 320 4.95 11.79 0.71
N VAL A 321 5.57 11.54 1.87
CA VAL A 321 5.74 12.51 2.95
C VAL A 321 7.22 12.85 3.12
N CYS A 322 7.57 14.13 3.14
CA CYS A 322 8.95 14.52 3.40
C CYS A 322 9.32 14.17 4.85
N ILE A 323 10.42 13.44 5.07
CA ILE A 323 10.93 13.10 6.39
C ILE A 323 12.10 14.01 6.74
N ASN A 324 11.93 14.81 7.79
CA ASN A 324 12.93 15.75 8.27
C ASN A 324 13.11 15.64 9.80
N LYS A 325 14.13 16.32 10.34
CA LYS A 325 14.47 16.22 11.78
C LYS A 325 13.34 16.62 12.73
N TYR A 326 12.39 17.45 12.29
CA TYR A 326 11.33 17.99 13.13
C TYR A 326 10.07 17.11 13.11
N ASN A 327 9.72 16.52 11.96
CA ASN A 327 8.53 15.66 11.86
C ASN A 327 8.81 14.17 12.14
N LYS A 328 10.04 13.72 11.92
CA LYS A 328 10.40 12.30 11.91
C LYS A 328 10.06 11.57 13.20
N LYS A 329 10.30 12.21 14.37
CA LYS A 329 9.96 11.62 15.68
C LYS A 329 8.45 11.41 15.81
N LYS A 330 7.68 12.45 15.52
CA LYS A 330 6.23 12.45 15.63
C LYS A 330 5.58 11.43 14.71
N ILE A 331 5.96 11.44 13.43
CA ILE A 331 5.44 10.47 12.45
C ILE A 331 5.80 9.04 12.89
N ALA A 332 7.00 8.82 13.44
CA ALA A 332 7.39 7.51 13.97
C ALA A 332 6.48 7.07 15.13
N GLU A 333 6.29 7.95 16.12
CA GLU A 333 5.40 7.72 17.27
C GLU A 333 3.96 7.45 16.84
N SER A 334 3.46 8.18 15.83
CA SER A 334 2.12 8.02 15.30
C SER A 334 1.85 6.68 14.61
N PHE A 335 2.90 5.97 14.18
CA PHE A 335 2.86 4.60 13.62
C PHE A 335 3.50 3.57 14.57
N ASN A 336 3.82 3.98 15.80
CA ASN A 336 4.51 3.16 16.80
C ASN A 336 5.85 2.53 16.32
N ILE A 337 6.52 3.13 15.33
CA ILE A 337 7.84 2.71 14.82
C ILE A 337 8.96 3.49 15.47
N SER A 338 10.20 3.00 15.39
CA SER A 338 11.35 3.79 15.82
C SER A 338 11.65 4.87 14.78
N LYS A 339 12.03 6.07 15.24
CA LYS A 339 12.60 7.09 14.35
C LYS A 339 13.81 6.57 13.58
N SER A 340 14.58 5.59 14.10
CA SER A 340 15.71 5.01 13.37
C SER A 340 15.27 4.21 12.13
N ASP A 341 14.02 3.75 12.09
CA ASP A 341 13.51 2.90 11.00
C ASP A 341 13.30 3.68 9.72
N PHE A 342 13.19 5.01 9.79
CA PHE A 342 13.22 5.90 8.63
C PHE A 342 14.62 5.93 7.99
N THR A 343 14.85 4.92 7.16
CA THR A 343 15.98 4.76 6.24
C THR A 343 15.46 4.72 4.80
N VAL A 344 16.33 4.96 3.81
CA VAL A 344 15.97 4.79 2.39
C VAL A 344 15.47 3.36 2.11
N GLU A 345 16.10 2.36 2.72
CA GLU A 345 15.73 0.94 2.57
C GLU A 345 14.30 0.65 3.06
N ASN A 346 13.92 1.21 4.20
CA ASN A 346 12.64 0.93 4.85
C ASN A 346 11.52 1.89 4.45
N TYR A 347 11.83 3.07 3.90
CA TYR A 347 10.84 4.14 3.69
C TYR A 347 9.67 3.70 2.81
N TRP A 348 9.92 2.97 1.72
CA TRP A 348 8.84 2.40 0.90
C TRP A 348 7.91 1.49 1.71
N ASN A 349 8.48 0.58 2.49
CA ASN A 349 7.70 -0.37 3.28
C ASN A 349 6.91 0.36 4.38
N ILE A 350 7.43 1.47 4.91
CA ILE A 350 6.70 2.32 5.87
C ILE A 350 5.49 2.98 5.18
N LEU A 351 5.67 3.55 3.99
CA LEU A 351 4.57 4.13 3.23
C LEU A 351 3.50 3.08 2.96
N GLU A 352 3.92 1.93 2.43
CA GLU A 352 3.03 0.83 2.06
C GLU A 352 2.30 0.24 3.27
N SER A 353 3.01 -0.04 4.36
CA SER A 353 2.44 -0.73 5.53
C SER A 353 1.51 0.16 6.34
N PHE A 354 1.81 1.46 6.45
CA PHE A 354 1.15 2.33 7.43
C PHE A 354 0.38 3.50 6.81
N ILE A 355 0.89 4.09 5.72
CA ILE A 355 0.28 5.27 5.11
C ILE A 355 -0.71 4.88 4.01
N TRP A 356 -0.32 4.01 3.08
CA TRP A 356 -1.17 3.65 1.94
C TRP A 356 -2.25 2.62 2.29
N ASN A 357 -2.18 2.03 3.48
CA ASN A 357 -3.19 1.14 4.03
C ASN A 357 -4.08 1.82 5.09
N SER A 358 -3.87 3.10 5.41
CA SER A 358 -4.70 3.79 6.39
C SER A 358 -6.09 4.11 5.82
N GLU A 359 -7.10 4.15 6.70
CA GLU A 359 -8.48 4.44 6.32
C GLU A 359 -8.61 5.79 5.61
N TRP A 360 -7.99 6.84 6.15
CA TRP A 360 -7.98 8.16 5.53
C TRP A 360 -7.29 8.20 4.16
N TYR A 361 -6.35 7.31 3.86
CA TYR A 361 -5.67 7.30 2.56
C TYR A 361 -6.50 6.64 1.47
N ILE A 362 -7.13 5.50 1.79
CA ILE A 362 -7.92 4.69 0.82
C ILE A 362 -9.29 5.30 0.52
N GLU A 363 -9.72 6.28 1.32
CA GLU A 363 -10.97 7.00 1.13
C GLU A 363 -11.07 7.61 -0.28
N PRO A 364 -12.10 7.27 -1.08
CA PRO A 364 -12.17 7.65 -2.48
C PRO A 364 -12.47 9.14 -2.66
N LYS A 365 -11.90 9.72 -3.71
CA LYS A 365 -12.14 11.12 -4.12
C LYS A 365 -13.63 11.44 -4.32
N GLY A 366 -14.42 10.47 -4.80
CA GLY A 366 -15.86 10.65 -5.06
C GLY A 366 -16.68 11.01 -3.82
N ASN A 367 -16.19 10.67 -2.62
CA ASN A 367 -16.84 10.97 -1.35
C ASN A 367 -16.43 12.33 -0.76
N LYS A 368 -15.73 13.18 -1.52
CA LYS A 368 -15.14 14.43 -1.00
C LYS A 368 -15.95 15.64 -1.43
N LYS A 369 -16.19 16.54 -0.48
CA LYS A 369 -16.74 17.87 -0.77
C LYS A 369 -15.69 18.73 -1.44
N GLU A 370 -16.12 19.77 -2.15
CA GLU A 370 -15.22 20.67 -2.88
C GLU A 370 -14.11 21.26 -1.98
N SER A 371 -14.46 21.63 -0.74
CA SER A 371 -13.53 22.14 0.27
C SER A 371 -12.43 21.14 0.67
N GLU A 372 -12.67 19.83 0.50
CA GLU A 372 -11.76 18.76 0.90
C GLU A 372 -10.82 18.31 -0.22
N LEU A 373 -11.21 18.54 -1.48
CA LEU A 373 -10.50 18.00 -2.66
C LEU A 373 -9.03 18.38 -2.69
N LYS A 374 -8.69 19.60 -2.27
CA LYS A 374 -7.31 20.07 -2.23
C LYS A 374 -6.48 19.36 -1.16
N CYS A 375 -7.07 19.13 0.01
CA CYS A 375 -6.45 18.32 1.05
C CYS A 375 -6.26 16.88 0.58
N TRP A 376 -7.29 16.29 -0.04
CA TRP A 376 -7.24 14.92 -0.57
C TRP A 376 -6.15 14.74 -1.63
N LYS A 377 -6.01 15.71 -2.54
CA LYS A 377 -4.97 15.72 -3.57
C LYS A 377 -3.56 15.70 -2.99
N TYR A 378 -3.35 16.30 -1.80
CA TYR A 378 -2.04 16.49 -1.18
C TYR A 378 -1.85 15.73 0.13
N ARG A 379 -2.75 14.76 0.40
CA ARG A 379 -2.96 14.16 1.71
C ARG A 379 -1.69 13.60 2.36
N VAL A 380 -0.84 12.90 1.61
CA VAL A 380 0.36 12.29 2.23
C VAL A 380 1.41 13.33 2.56
N ALA A 381 1.67 14.31 1.69
CA ALA A 381 2.61 15.40 2.00
C ALA A 381 2.15 16.24 3.20
N LEU A 382 0.83 16.37 3.41
CA LEU A 382 0.24 17.10 4.54
C LEU A 382 0.37 16.37 5.89
N LEU A 383 0.83 15.12 5.94
CA LEU A 383 1.31 14.53 7.19
C LEU A 383 2.40 15.38 7.84
N ASP A 384 3.19 16.10 7.03
CA ASP A 384 4.12 17.11 7.53
C ASP A 384 3.35 18.16 8.39
N SER A 385 2.21 18.69 7.97
CA SER A 385 1.46 19.70 8.74
C SER A 385 0.97 19.18 10.10
N ILE A 386 0.40 17.97 10.11
CA ILE A 386 -0.15 17.33 11.31
C ILE A 386 0.96 17.04 12.32
N SER A 387 2.12 16.58 11.83
CA SER A 387 3.25 16.18 12.66
C SER A 387 3.83 17.32 13.52
N TYR A 388 3.64 18.60 13.17
CA TYR A 388 4.09 19.72 14.00
C TYR A 388 3.11 20.06 15.13
N LYS A 389 1.81 19.77 14.99
CA LYS A 389 0.79 20.20 15.97
C LYS A 389 0.68 19.33 17.21
N TRP A 390 1.12 18.07 17.16
CA TRP A 390 1.15 17.24 18.37
C TRP A 390 2.22 17.70 19.39
N ILE A 391 2.80 18.91 19.23
CA ILE A 391 3.67 19.58 20.22
C ILE A 391 2.82 20.33 21.27
N LYS A 392 1.50 20.42 21.09
CA LYS A 392 0.60 21.04 22.06
C LYS A 392 -0.57 20.11 22.41
N GLU A 393 -0.28 19.00 23.07
CA GLU A 393 -1.27 18.33 23.92
C GLU A 393 -0.58 18.03 25.26
N TYR A 394 -0.99 18.83 26.25
CA TYR A 394 -0.88 18.76 27.71
C TYR A 394 0.47 18.47 28.38
#